data_AF-A8Q3J0-F1
#
_entry.id   AF-A8Q3J0-F1
#
_cell.length_a   1.000
_cell.length_b   1.000
_cell.length_c   1.000
_cell.angle_alpha   90.00
_cell.angle_beta   90.00
_cell.angle_gamma   90.00
#
_symmetry.space_group_name_H-M   'P 1'
#
loop_
_entity.id
_entity.type
_entity.pdbx_description
1 polymer ?
#
loop_
_entity_poly.entity_id
_entity_poly.type
_entity_poly.pdbx_seq_one_letter_code
_entity_poly.pdbx_strand_id
1 'polypeptide(L)'
;MSKHKWKQSKHKKYAQMVRALGPVVNERDRQDYHNPSAALFRDFTNELVDRFDLQPDIGPDGKVRPLQEWLAEENSELANASVTLLRADVSDIDYGLMHCECLDGSIDHEAEGFALTTTDGSHIAAKYVVSAVGTGDCPLIPTWVRNAYSQDTTTQRNSNKSSSGQELTSACPRDNLCHADPMQRLSRPSVDKYEEPSPESMGDGWAHSSAISAPQFTFPPPNVSAKIERGQSTTALVIGGGLTSAQLADLCVRRGFSRVILLLRGFMKVKPFDFSLDWVGKYANAQKMQFWQTEDPQSRMDMIHQGRSGGSINPVYAKVLLQRARDGQLEIRTHTEVEDAHWDPEKERWSLMLHRSSDARPDSQFMNHTQKAGTSVSCLADYVVVATGTDLGFRELPFMKTLRSKAHVPEVHGIPIVKEDLQYGPWPLFCLGAYSAIQIGPTAFNLGGIREGAERVATRIQDMEERNVHPEHLDPFKHRSSINSYVHFSYDRLDIDAAA
;
A
#
# COMPACT_ATOMS: atom_id res chain seq x y z
N MET A 1 -15.39 -11.06 -46.92
CA MET A 1 -14.32 -11.94 -46.38
C MET A 1 -14.93 -13.27 -45.98
N SER A 2 -14.35 -14.41 -46.37
CA SER A 2 -14.84 -15.74 -45.95
C SER A 2 -14.70 -15.93 -44.43
N LYS A 3 -15.64 -16.65 -43.80
CA LYS A 3 -15.61 -17.00 -42.35
C LYS A 3 -14.26 -17.58 -41.92
N HIS A 4 -13.59 -18.31 -42.82
CA HIS A 4 -12.28 -18.91 -42.57
C HIS A 4 -11.15 -17.86 -42.50
N LYS A 5 -11.15 -16.87 -43.39
CA LYS A 5 -10.20 -15.75 -43.38
C LYS A 5 -10.42 -14.84 -42.16
N TRP A 6 -11.67 -14.65 -41.73
CA TRP A 6 -11.98 -13.90 -40.51
C TRP A 6 -11.50 -14.61 -39.24
N LYS A 7 -11.73 -15.93 -39.12
CA LYS A 7 -11.19 -16.75 -38.01
C LYS A 7 -9.66 -16.75 -37.96
N GLN A 8 -8.98 -16.89 -39.10
CA GLN A 8 -7.52 -16.81 -39.18
C GLN A 8 -7.00 -15.42 -38.81
N SER A 9 -7.65 -14.34 -39.25
CA SER A 9 -7.29 -12.97 -38.86
C SER A 9 -7.43 -12.77 -37.34
N LYS A 10 -8.51 -13.29 -36.74
CA LYS A 10 -8.71 -13.27 -35.29
C LYS A 10 -7.64 -14.07 -34.55
N HIS A 11 -7.32 -15.28 -35.00
CA HIS A 11 -6.25 -16.10 -34.41
C HIS A 11 -4.86 -15.47 -34.57
N LYS A 12 -4.59 -14.80 -35.69
CA LYS A 12 -3.31 -14.13 -35.93
C LYS A 12 -3.17 -12.88 -35.08
N LYS A 13 -4.25 -12.09 -34.93
CA LYS A 13 -4.33 -10.97 -33.98
C LYS A 13 -4.22 -11.46 -32.54
N TYR A 14 -4.87 -12.56 -32.20
CA TYR A 14 -4.82 -13.20 -30.88
C TYR A 14 -3.41 -13.70 -30.56
N ALA A 15 -2.77 -14.43 -31.47
CA ALA A 15 -1.39 -14.89 -31.31
C ALA A 15 -0.40 -13.72 -31.25
N GLN A 16 -0.61 -12.65 -32.02
CA GLN A 16 0.19 -11.42 -31.90
C GLN A 16 -0.04 -10.74 -30.55
N MET A 17 -1.26 -10.72 -30.04
CA MET A 17 -1.61 -10.15 -28.75
C MET A 17 -1.04 -10.97 -27.59
N VAL A 18 -1.12 -12.30 -27.63
CA VAL A 18 -0.46 -13.22 -26.67
C VAL A 18 1.05 -13.03 -26.69
N ARG A 19 1.64 -12.95 -27.89
CA ARG A 19 3.08 -12.77 -28.08
C ARG A 19 3.55 -11.37 -27.66
N ALA A 20 2.68 -10.37 -27.72
CA ALA A 20 2.98 -9.00 -27.32
C ALA A 20 2.68 -8.71 -25.84
N LEU A 21 1.63 -9.30 -25.25
CA LEU A 21 1.07 -8.91 -23.94
C LEU A 21 1.09 -10.03 -22.88
N GLY A 22 1.64 -11.20 -23.19
CA GLY A 22 1.74 -12.33 -22.25
C GLY A 22 0.63 -13.39 -22.41
N PRO A 23 0.69 -14.50 -21.63
CA PRO A 23 -0.29 -15.58 -21.72
C PRO A 23 -1.69 -15.04 -21.48
N VAL A 24 -2.60 -15.36 -22.42
CA VAL A 24 -4.00 -14.98 -22.31
C VAL A 24 -4.63 -15.85 -21.25
N VAL A 25 -5.18 -15.18 -20.24
CA VAL A 25 -6.17 -15.70 -19.29
C VAL A 25 -7.07 -16.72 -20.01
N ASN A 26 -7.19 -17.93 -19.46
CA ASN A 26 -8.04 -18.96 -20.06
C ASN A 26 -9.45 -18.38 -20.28
N GLU A 27 -9.87 -18.22 -21.54
CA GLU A 27 -11.13 -17.56 -21.87
C GLU A 27 -12.37 -18.31 -21.33
N ARG A 28 -12.22 -19.60 -20.99
CA ARG A 28 -13.28 -20.38 -20.29
C ARG A 28 -13.48 -19.96 -18.84
N ASP A 29 -12.41 -19.50 -18.20
CA ASP A 29 -12.38 -19.07 -16.80
C ASP A 29 -12.58 -17.54 -16.71
N ARG A 30 -12.90 -16.87 -17.83
CA ARG A 30 -13.02 -15.40 -17.94
C ARG A 30 -13.98 -14.79 -16.91
N GLN A 31 -14.95 -15.55 -16.41
CA GLN A 31 -15.85 -15.11 -15.34
C GLN A 31 -15.08 -14.78 -14.06
N ASP A 32 -14.02 -15.53 -13.74
CA ASP A 32 -13.16 -15.33 -12.57
C ASP A 32 -12.16 -14.17 -12.74
N TYR A 33 -12.06 -13.62 -13.96
CA TYR A 33 -11.09 -12.59 -14.34
C TYR A 33 -11.76 -11.35 -14.94
N HIS A 34 -13.07 -11.20 -14.72
CA HIS A 34 -13.80 -10.02 -15.14
C HIS A 34 -13.39 -8.83 -14.27
N ASN A 35 -12.87 -7.77 -14.89
CA ASN A 35 -12.66 -6.49 -14.22
C ASN A 35 -13.96 -5.68 -14.36
N PRO A 36 -14.83 -5.62 -13.34
CA PRO A 36 -16.03 -4.80 -13.40
C PRO A 36 -15.65 -3.34 -13.64
N SER A 37 -16.58 -2.58 -14.23
CA SER A 37 -16.42 -1.12 -14.27
C SER A 37 -16.35 -0.59 -12.84
N ALA A 38 -15.67 0.54 -12.62
CA ALA A 38 -15.64 1.17 -11.31
C ALA A 38 -17.05 1.47 -10.76
N ALA A 39 -18.02 1.75 -11.65
CA ALA A 39 -19.42 1.90 -11.27
C ALA A 39 -20.01 0.58 -10.73
N LEU A 40 -19.87 -0.53 -11.46
CA LEU A 40 -20.39 -1.83 -11.02
C LEU A 40 -19.70 -2.32 -9.74
N PHE A 41 -18.38 -2.08 -9.60
CA PHE A 41 -17.67 -2.42 -8.37
C PHE A 41 -18.19 -1.61 -7.18
N ARG A 42 -18.45 -0.31 -7.37
CA ARG A 42 -19.05 0.53 -6.33
C ARG A 42 -20.47 0.08 -5.97
N ASP A 43 -21.29 -0.27 -6.96
CA ASP A 43 -22.65 -0.77 -6.71
C ASP A 43 -22.60 -2.07 -5.88
N PHE A 44 -21.67 -2.98 -6.20
CA PHE A 44 -21.42 -4.18 -5.40
C PHE A 44 -20.95 -3.86 -3.98
N THR A 45 -20.05 -2.90 -3.79
CA THR A 45 -19.64 -2.46 -2.44
C THR A 45 -20.81 -1.89 -1.66
N ASN A 46 -21.65 -1.05 -2.29
CA ASN A 46 -22.84 -0.50 -1.65
C ASN A 46 -23.83 -1.59 -1.24
N GLU A 47 -24.05 -2.62 -2.08
CA GLU A 47 -24.88 -3.78 -1.73
C GLU A 47 -24.35 -4.51 -0.49
N LEU A 48 -23.03 -4.69 -0.36
CA LEU A 48 -22.44 -5.29 0.84
C LEU A 48 -22.63 -4.41 2.08
N VAL A 49 -22.49 -3.10 1.94
CA VAL A 49 -22.72 -2.15 3.04
C VAL A 49 -24.16 -2.23 3.52
N ASP A 50 -25.14 -2.25 2.61
CA ASP A 50 -26.55 -2.39 2.94
C ASP A 50 -26.87 -3.76 3.57
N ARG A 51 -26.30 -4.84 3.01
CA ARG A 51 -26.57 -6.21 3.46
C ARG A 51 -26.05 -6.49 4.88
N PHE A 52 -24.93 -5.89 5.25
CA PHE A 52 -24.25 -6.14 6.52
C PHE A 52 -24.40 -4.98 7.51
N ASP A 53 -25.25 -4.00 7.20
CA ASP A 53 -25.49 -2.80 8.03
C ASP A 53 -24.18 -2.07 8.39
N LEU A 54 -23.29 -1.92 7.41
CA LEU A 54 -21.97 -1.31 7.57
C LEU A 54 -21.99 0.20 7.23
N GLN A 55 -23.15 0.82 7.33
CA GLN A 55 -23.31 2.21 6.91
C GLN A 55 -22.44 3.11 7.78
N PRO A 56 -21.54 3.91 7.19
CA PRO A 56 -20.80 4.88 7.97
C PRO A 56 -21.77 5.90 8.58
N ASP A 57 -21.51 6.26 9.82
CA ASP A 57 -22.12 7.43 10.41
C ASP A 57 -21.52 8.67 9.75
N ILE A 58 -22.26 9.29 8.84
CA ILE A 58 -21.79 10.44 8.06
C ILE A 58 -22.26 11.74 8.71
N GLY A 59 -21.32 12.58 9.11
CA GLY A 59 -21.58 13.90 9.66
C GLY A 59 -22.11 14.90 8.62
N PRO A 60 -22.53 16.11 9.05
CA PRO A 60 -23.01 17.16 8.15
C PRO A 60 -21.98 17.63 7.10
N ASP A 61 -20.69 17.37 7.33
CA ASP A 61 -19.59 17.66 6.40
C ASP A 61 -19.43 16.60 5.29
N GLY A 62 -20.26 15.55 5.30
CA GLY A 62 -20.21 14.45 4.34
C GLY A 62 -19.12 13.43 4.62
N LYS A 63 -18.49 13.47 5.80
CA LYS A 63 -17.40 12.57 6.19
C LYS A 63 -17.83 11.60 7.28
N VAL A 64 -17.09 10.50 7.41
CA VAL A 64 -17.28 9.54 8.51
C VAL A 64 -17.02 10.25 9.83
N ARG A 65 -17.94 10.07 10.78
CA ARG A 65 -17.90 10.65 12.12
C ARG A 65 -16.56 10.35 12.81
N PRO A 66 -15.89 11.36 13.39
CA PRO A 66 -14.70 11.16 14.22
C PRO A 66 -14.98 10.34 15.48
N LEU A 67 -14.02 9.51 15.89
CA LEU A 67 -14.10 8.78 17.16
C LEU A 67 -14.31 9.72 18.37
N GLN A 68 -13.64 10.87 18.39
CA GLN A 68 -13.74 11.83 19.47
C GLN A 68 -15.18 12.35 19.65
N GLU A 69 -15.88 12.63 18.55
CA GLU A 69 -17.28 13.08 18.59
C GLU A 69 -18.20 11.94 19.04
N TRP A 70 -17.95 10.72 18.56
CA TRP A 70 -18.67 9.52 18.97
C TRP A 70 -18.55 9.24 20.48
N LEU A 71 -17.37 9.43 21.08
CA LEU A 71 -17.15 9.26 22.52
C LEU A 71 -17.77 10.38 23.38
N ALA A 72 -18.03 11.56 22.81
CA ALA A 72 -18.56 12.70 23.55
C ALA A 72 -20.09 12.70 23.68
N GLU A 73 -20.80 11.86 22.92
CA GLU A 73 -22.25 11.78 22.95
C GLU A 73 -22.75 10.85 24.07
N GLU A 74 -23.56 11.37 24.99
CA GLU A 74 -24.26 10.60 26.03
C GLU A 74 -25.47 9.80 25.49
N ASN A 75 -25.37 9.23 24.27
CA ASN A 75 -26.53 8.70 23.54
C ASN A 75 -26.70 7.18 23.65
N SER A 76 -27.85 6.74 24.18
CA SER A 76 -28.23 5.33 24.35
C SER A 76 -28.37 4.51 23.05
N GLU A 77 -28.40 5.15 21.88
CA GLU A 77 -28.48 4.45 20.59
C GLU A 77 -27.11 3.85 20.17
N LEU A 78 -26.01 4.44 20.64
CA LEU A 78 -24.63 4.01 20.37
C LEU A 78 -24.32 2.63 21.00
N ALA A 79 -25.00 2.29 22.09
CA ALA A 79 -24.89 1.00 22.77
C ALA A 79 -25.57 -0.15 22.00
N ASN A 80 -26.43 0.15 21.02
CA ASN A 80 -27.22 -0.87 20.30
C ASN A 80 -26.66 -1.24 18.92
N ALA A 81 -25.66 -0.51 18.41
CA ALA A 81 -25.06 -0.82 17.12
C ALA A 81 -24.08 -2.01 17.25
N SER A 82 -24.33 -3.09 16.50
CA SER A 82 -23.43 -4.25 16.49
C SER A 82 -22.12 -3.99 15.74
N VAL A 83 -22.12 -3.01 14.82
CA VAL A 83 -20.97 -2.60 14.03
C VAL A 83 -21.03 -1.08 13.82
N THR A 84 -19.89 -0.40 14.00
CA THR A 84 -19.78 1.04 13.77
C THR A 84 -18.50 1.35 13.01
N LEU A 85 -18.60 2.21 11.99
CA LEU A 85 -17.45 2.70 11.24
C LEU A 85 -17.13 4.14 11.66
N LEU A 86 -15.95 4.33 12.24
CA LEU A 86 -15.47 5.62 12.77
C LEU A 86 -14.16 6.02 12.10
N ARG A 87 -13.91 7.33 12.08
CA ARG A 87 -12.65 7.90 11.60
C ARG A 87 -11.76 8.28 12.78
N ALA A 88 -10.53 7.77 12.80
CA ALA A 88 -9.50 8.17 13.76
C ALA A 88 -8.09 7.82 13.30
N ASP A 89 -7.11 8.49 13.90
CA ASP A 89 -5.69 8.24 13.68
C ASP A 89 -5.07 7.58 14.90
N VAL A 90 -4.90 6.26 14.85
CA VAL A 90 -4.26 5.52 15.95
C VAL A 90 -2.78 5.88 16.02
N SER A 91 -2.36 6.40 17.16
CA SER A 91 -1.00 6.87 17.45
C SER A 91 -0.19 5.88 18.29
N ASP A 92 -0.86 5.05 19.10
CA ASP A 92 -0.25 3.99 19.89
C ASP A 92 -1.28 2.88 20.18
N ILE A 93 -0.79 1.65 20.28
CA ILE A 93 -1.54 0.50 20.80
C ILE A 93 -0.73 -0.15 21.92
N ASP A 94 -1.41 -0.44 23.02
CA ASP A 94 -0.87 -1.23 24.11
C ASP A 94 -1.78 -2.41 24.49
N TYR A 95 -1.23 -3.44 25.11
CA TYR A 95 -1.98 -4.61 25.59
C TYR A 95 -1.66 -4.92 27.06
N GLY A 96 -2.70 -5.12 27.87
CA GLY A 96 -2.57 -5.50 29.27
C GLY A 96 -3.87 -5.33 30.06
N LEU A 97 -3.75 -5.36 31.39
CA LEU A 97 -4.85 -5.06 32.30
C LEU A 97 -5.15 -3.56 32.30
N MET A 98 -6.42 -3.20 32.26
CA MET A 98 -6.89 -1.83 32.29
C MET A 98 -8.20 -1.70 33.06
N HIS A 99 -8.47 -0.48 33.52
CA HIS A 99 -9.80 -0.08 33.95
C HIS A 99 -10.52 0.51 32.75
N CYS A 100 -11.66 -0.06 32.35
CA CYS A 100 -12.44 0.46 31.25
C CYS A 100 -13.91 0.65 31.64
N GLU A 101 -14.49 1.73 31.14
CA GLU A 101 -15.93 1.92 31.12
C GLU A 101 -16.48 1.24 29.86
N CYS A 102 -17.39 0.30 30.07
CA CYS A 102 -18.10 -0.42 29.03
C CYS A 102 -19.19 0.48 28.41
N LEU A 103 -19.66 0.11 27.21
CA LEU A 103 -20.71 0.87 26.51
C LEU A 103 -22.06 0.91 27.27
N ASP A 104 -22.28 -0.02 28.21
CA ASP A 104 -23.45 -0.02 29.09
C ASP A 104 -23.27 0.82 30.37
N GLY A 105 -22.14 1.54 30.48
CA GLY A 105 -21.78 2.35 31.65
C GLY A 105 -21.25 1.53 32.83
N SER A 106 -21.13 0.20 32.70
CA SER A 106 -20.45 -0.61 33.71
C SER A 106 -18.94 -0.36 33.69
N ILE A 107 -18.28 -0.51 34.83
CA ILE A 107 -16.82 -0.38 34.93
C ILE A 107 -16.24 -1.77 35.12
N ASP A 108 -15.40 -2.19 34.18
CA ASP A 108 -14.55 -3.36 34.34
C ASP A 108 -13.19 -2.91 34.90
N HIS A 109 -12.90 -3.34 36.13
CA HIS A 109 -11.67 -2.95 36.82
C HIS A 109 -10.47 -3.82 36.45
N GLU A 110 -10.66 -4.97 35.80
CA GLU A 110 -9.61 -5.93 35.50
C GLU A 110 -9.69 -6.42 34.04
N ALA A 111 -10.20 -5.57 33.15
CA ALA A 111 -10.30 -5.89 31.74
C ALA A 111 -8.90 -6.15 31.16
N GLU A 112 -8.70 -7.32 30.57
CA GLU A 112 -7.50 -7.61 29.76
C GLU A 112 -7.82 -7.33 28.29
N GLY A 113 -7.06 -6.43 27.66
CA GLY A 113 -7.30 -6.09 26.27
C GLY A 113 -6.30 -5.09 25.69
N PHE A 114 -6.66 -4.53 24.54
CA PHE A 114 -5.93 -3.47 23.89
C PHE A 114 -6.44 -2.09 24.30
N ALA A 115 -5.53 -1.19 24.64
CA ALA A 115 -5.80 0.24 24.75
C ALA A 115 -5.26 0.92 23.49
N LEU A 116 -6.15 1.53 22.71
CA LEU A 116 -5.80 2.30 21.52
C LEU A 116 -5.84 3.78 21.87
N THR A 117 -4.78 4.50 21.53
CA THR A 117 -4.67 5.95 21.73
C THR A 117 -4.61 6.64 20.37
N THR A 118 -5.47 7.62 20.14
CA THR A 118 -5.50 8.38 18.88
C THR A 118 -4.77 9.70 18.99
N THR A 119 -4.41 10.30 17.84
CA THR A 119 -3.66 11.57 17.80
C THR A 119 -4.45 12.75 18.37
N ASP A 120 -5.79 12.68 18.38
CA ASP A 120 -6.68 13.66 19.01
C ASP A 120 -6.85 13.48 20.53
N GLY A 121 -6.19 12.46 21.11
CA GLY A 121 -6.22 12.16 22.55
C GLY A 121 -7.37 11.25 22.98
N SER A 122 -8.18 10.75 22.05
CA SER A 122 -9.22 9.76 22.35
C SER A 122 -8.61 8.40 22.71
N HIS A 123 -9.33 7.66 23.56
CA HIS A 123 -8.95 6.32 24.00
C HIS A 123 -10.11 5.36 23.80
N ILE A 124 -9.82 4.18 23.26
CA ILE A 124 -10.80 3.08 23.15
C ILE A 124 -10.15 1.76 23.54
N ALA A 125 -10.90 0.93 24.26
CA ALA A 125 -10.49 -0.42 24.60
C ALA A 125 -11.04 -1.43 23.60
N ALA A 126 -10.28 -2.47 23.29
CA ALA A 126 -10.72 -3.55 22.41
C ALA A 126 -10.20 -4.91 22.89
N LYS A 127 -11.06 -5.93 22.90
CA LYS A 127 -10.65 -7.31 23.23
C LYS A 127 -9.82 -7.95 22.12
N TYR A 128 -10.17 -7.67 20.86
CA TYR A 128 -9.45 -8.12 19.66
C TYR A 128 -9.17 -6.93 18.76
N VAL A 129 -8.05 -6.97 18.05
CA VAL A 129 -7.71 -5.98 17.03
C VAL A 129 -7.34 -6.67 15.74
N VAL A 130 -7.96 -6.25 14.64
CA VAL A 130 -7.62 -6.71 13.29
C VAL A 130 -7.00 -5.54 12.52
N SER A 131 -5.70 -5.59 12.33
CA SER A 131 -4.94 -4.58 11.60
C SER A 131 -4.96 -4.89 10.10
N ALA A 132 -5.80 -4.16 9.36
CA ALA A 132 -5.87 -4.19 7.90
C ALA A 132 -5.15 -2.99 7.27
N VAL A 133 -3.99 -2.61 7.81
CA VAL A 133 -3.20 -1.47 7.34
C VAL A 133 -2.72 -1.74 5.92
N GLY A 134 -3.14 -0.87 5.01
CA GLY A 134 -2.72 -0.89 3.61
C GLY A 134 -1.29 -0.40 3.46
N THR A 135 -0.74 -0.56 2.26
CA THR A 135 0.59 -0.06 1.93
C THR A 135 0.61 1.46 1.70
N GLY A 136 -0.42 2.23 2.06
CA GLY A 136 -0.50 3.66 1.76
C GLY A 136 0.40 4.54 2.64
N ASP A 137 0.64 4.11 3.88
CA ASP A 137 1.14 5.00 4.94
C ASP A 137 2.68 5.11 5.00
N CYS A 138 3.41 4.26 4.30
CA CYS A 138 4.88 4.21 4.33
C CYS A 138 5.49 4.34 2.91
N PRO A 139 5.42 5.51 2.25
CA PRO A 139 5.86 5.66 0.87
C PRO A 139 7.36 5.33 0.71
N LEU A 140 7.68 4.45 -0.26
CA LEU A 140 9.07 4.11 -0.57
C LEU A 140 9.69 5.21 -1.43
N ILE A 141 10.22 6.24 -0.79
CA ILE A 141 10.83 7.38 -1.49
C ILE A 141 12.31 7.08 -1.77
N PRO A 142 12.78 7.17 -3.04
CA PRO A 142 14.19 7.02 -3.37
C PRO A 142 15.09 7.99 -2.60
N THR A 143 16.25 7.50 -2.16
CA THR A 143 17.17 8.27 -1.31
C THR A 143 17.66 9.56 -1.97
N TRP A 144 17.90 9.56 -3.28
CA TRP A 144 18.33 10.76 -4.02
C TRP A 144 17.27 11.87 -4.01
N VAL A 145 15.99 11.52 -3.96
CA VAL A 145 14.89 12.50 -3.81
C VAL A 145 14.96 13.15 -2.44
N ARG A 146 15.07 12.32 -1.37
CA ARG A 146 15.20 12.81 0.01
C ARG A 146 16.43 13.70 0.18
N ASN A 147 17.58 13.25 -0.34
CA ASN A 147 18.86 13.96 -0.21
C ASN A 147 18.84 15.34 -0.88
N ALA A 148 18.15 15.47 -2.03
CA ALA A 148 18.02 16.74 -2.72
C ALA A 148 17.27 17.81 -1.91
N TYR A 149 16.44 17.41 -0.94
CA TYR A 149 15.66 18.32 -0.07
C TYR A 149 16.23 18.44 1.34
N SER A 150 16.92 17.42 1.86
CA SER A 150 17.56 17.49 3.19
C SER A 150 18.74 18.48 3.26
N GLN A 151 19.38 18.78 2.12
CA GLN A 151 20.50 19.73 2.08
C GLN A 151 20.08 21.19 2.35
N ASP A 152 18.79 21.54 2.25
CA ASP A 152 18.33 22.93 2.43
C ASP A 152 17.99 23.28 3.90
N THR A 153 17.58 22.30 4.70
CA THR A 153 17.27 22.52 6.13
C THR A 153 18.47 22.90 6.99
N THR A 154 19.70 22.63 6.53
CA THR A 154 20.92 22.99 7.26
C THR A 154 21.37 24.42 6.92
N THR A 155 21.06 24.90 5.73
CA THR A 155 21.45 26.24 5.25
C THR A 155 20.58 27.33 5.84
N GLN A 156 19.30 27.07 6.14
CA GLN A 156 18.42 28.02 6.84
C GLN A 156 18.65 28.11 8.36
N ARG A 157 19.30 27.13 8.99
CA ARG A 157 19.65 27.22 10.43
C ARG A 157 20.94 28.00 10.71
N ASN A 158 21.82 28.13 9.71
CA ASN A 158 23.13 28.77 9.87
C ASN A 158 23.18 30.24 9.43
N SER A 159 22.11 30.81 8.88
CA SER A 159 22.07 32.24 8.48
C SER A 159 21.74 33.21 9.63
N ASN A 160 21.47 32.72 10.86
CA ASN A 160 21.15 33.55 12.03
C ASN A 160 22.20 33.53 13.15
N LYS A 161 23.46 33.18 12.87
CA LYS A 161 24.57 33.39 13.82
C LYS A 161 25.78 34.00 13.12
N SER A 162 25.75 35.32 12.97
CA SER A 162 26.92 36.14 12.69
C SER A 162 26.97 37.33 13.65
N SER A 163 27.60 37.14 14.82
CA SER A 163 28.40 38.19 15.47
C SER A 163 29.10 37.65 16.73
N SER A 164 30.38 38.02 16.85
CA SER A 164 31.29 37.97 18.00
C SER A 164 31.78 36.61 18.54
N GLY A 165 33.01 36.25 18.16
CA GLY A 165 34.17 36.53 19.02
C GLY A 165 34.70 35.42 19.95
N GLN A 166 35.89 34.92 19.59
CA GLN A 166 36.98 34.37 20.43
C GLN A 166 36.99 32.89 20.84
N GLU A 167 38.12 32.27 20.47
CA GLU A 167 38.65 30.96 20.87
C GLU A 167 39.04 30.92 22.36
N LEU A 168 38.86 29.76 23.02
CA LEU A 168 39.86 29.13 23.91
C LEU A 168 39.37 27.78 24.49
N THR A 169 40.16 26.74 24.18
CA THR A 169 40.50 25.47 24.86
C THR A 169 39.67 24.86 26.02
N SER A 170 39.53 23.53 25.91
CA SER A 170 39.67 22.47 26.94
C SER A 170 38.43 21.87 27.62
N ALA A 171 38.47 20.52 27.66
CA ALA A 171 37.89 19.57 28.62
C ALA A 171 36.35 19.37 28.72
N CYS A 172 35.92 18.15 28.36
CA CYS A 172 34.77 17.46 28.98
C CYS A 172 35.08 17.13 30.47
N PRO A 173 34.10 16.89 31.37
CA PRO A 173 32.87 16.12 31.08
C PRO A 173 31.58 16.46 31.89
N ARG A 174 30.49 15.80 31.44
CA ARG A 174 29.25 15.41 32.14
C ARG A 174 28.12 16.42 32.35
N ASP A 175 26.94 15.87 32.04
CA ASP A 175 25.59 16.13 32.56
C ASP A 175 25.03 17.55 32.42
N ASN A 176 24.13 17.70 31.45
CA ASN A 176 22.86 18.42 31.66
C ASN A 176 21.82 18.02 30.60
N LEU A 177 20.84 17.26 31.08
CA LEU A 177 19.51 17.11 30.50
C LEU A 177 18.87 18.50 30.37
N CYS A 178 18.71 19.02 29.15
CA CYS A 178 17.80 20.13 28.91
C CYS A 178 16.41 19.57 28.58
N HIS A 179 15.56 19.54 29.60
CA HIS A 179 14.12 19.50 29.44
C HIS A 179 13.68 20.71 28.61
N ALA A 180 13.31 20.47 27.35
CA ALA A 180 12.49 21.40 26.61
C ALA A 180 11.03 21.18 27.05
N ASP A 181 10.49 22.22 27.68
CA ASP A 181 9.13 22.35 28.18
C ASP A 181 8.08 21.98 27.10
N PRO A 182 7.20 20.97 27.31
CA PRO A 182 6.24 20.50 26.32
C PRO A 182 4.96 21.35 26.24
N MET A 183 4.94 22.55 26.83
CA MET A 183 3.76 23.40 26.95
C MET A 183 3.90 24.70 26.15
N GLN A 184 4.03 24.61 24.81
CA GLN A 184 3.68 25.68 23.86
C GLN A 184 3.84 25.22 22.39
N ARG A 185 3.20 24.12 22.01
CA ARG A 185 2.73 23.99 20.62
C ARG A 185 1.34 24.61 20.59
N LEU A 186 1.27 25.86 20.12
CA LEU A 186 0.02 26.40 19.60
C LEU A 186 -0.52 25.37 18.61
N SER A 187 -1.68 24.82 18.96
CA SER A 187 -2.45 23.84 18.22
C SER A 187 -2.66 24.32 16.79
N ARG A 188 -1.85 23.81 15.86
CA ARG A 188 -2.32 23.70 14.48
C ARG A 188 -3.55 22.80 14.54
N PRO A 189 -4.68 23.18 13.92
CA PRO A 189 -5.82 22.27 13.82
C PRO A 189 -5.33 20.94 13.27
N SER A 190 -5.83 19.83 13.83
CA SER A 190 -5.52 18.48 13.36
C SER A 190 -5.90 18.41 11.88
N VAL A 191 -4.89 18.51 11.02
CA VAL A 191 -5.07 18.39 9.59
C VAL A 191 -5.51 16.96 9.32
N ASP A 192 -6.61 16.78 8.61
CA ASP A 192 -7.07 15.46 8.19
C ASP A 192 -6.03 14.87 7.24
N LYS A 193 -5.21 13.95 7.75
CA LYS A 193 -4.09 13.34 7.01
C LYS A 193 -4.53 12.57 5.77
N TYR A 194 -5.82 12.28 5.64
CA TYR A 194 -6.40 11.61 4.48
C TYR A 194 -6.86 12.60 3.41
N GLU A 195 -6.96 13.89 3.73
CA GLU A 195 -7.28 14.94 2.77
C GLU A 195 -6.04 15.64 2.25
N GLU A 196 -5.12 15.97 3.15
CA GLU A 196 -3.87 16.62 2.81
C GLU A 196 -2.74 15.62 2.59
N PRO A 197 -1.89 15.83 1.57
CA PRO A 197 -0.72 15.00 1.35
C PRO A 197 0.27 15.16 2.52
N SER A 198 0.89 14.06 2.96
CA SER A 198 1.99 14.14 3.93
C SER A 198 3.13 15.00 3.37
N PRO A 199 3.63 16.00 4.13
CA PRO A 199 4.76 16.84 3.69
C PRO A 199 6.02 16.04 3.35
N GLU A 200 6.19 14.86 3.96
CA GLU A 200 7.35 13.98 3.69
C GLU A 200 7.25 13.27 2.34
N SER A 201 6.06 13.27 1.73
CA SER A 201 5.75 12.58 0.48
C SER A 201 5.74 13.48 -0.76
N MET A 202 6.10 14.77 -0.62
CA MET A 202 6.13 15.74 -1.72
C MET A 202 7.12 16.89 -1.50
N GLY A 203 7.37 17.66 -2.55
CA GLY A 203 8.10 18.93 -2.54
C GLY A 203 7.82 19.72 -3.82
N ASP A 204 8.41 20.90 -3.95
CA ASP A 204 8.13 21.83 -5.06
C ASP A 204 8.42 21.23 -6.45
N GLY A 205 9.39 20.32 -6.52
CA GLY A 205 9.82 19.65 -7.75
C GLY A 205 9.39 18.19 -7.86
N TRP A 206 8.72 17.61 -6.86
CA TRP A 206 8.39 16.19 -6.90
C TRP A 206 7.18 15.81 -6.02
N ALA A 207 6.58 14.66 -6.31
CA ALA A 207 5.64 14.03 -5.39
C ALA A 207 5.66 12.51 -5.51
N HIS A 208 5.48 11.83 -4.38
CA HIS A 208 5.16 10.42 -4.36
C HIS A 208 3.69 10.19 -4.75
N SER A 209 3.40 9.02 -5.30
CA SER A 209 2.03 8.63 -5.67
C SER A 209 1.02 8.72 -4.52
N SER A 210 1.45 8.53 -3.27
CA SER A 210 0.62 8.70 -2.07
C SER A 210 0.21 10.15 -1.83
N ALA A 211 1.09 11.13 -2.11
CA ALA A 211 0.73 12.54 -2.06
C ALA A 211 -0.29 12.88 -3.15
N ILE A 212 -0.06 12.39 -4.38
CA ILE A 212 -0.93 12.66 -5.53
C ILE A 212 -2.33 12.05 -5.34
N SER A 213 -2.46 10.97 -4.57
CA SER A 213 -3.76 10.38 -4.24
C SER A 213 -4.56 11.16 -3.18
N ALA A 214 -3.95 12.10 -2.47
CA ALA A 214 -4.65 12.89 -1.47
C ALA A 214 -5.65 13.85 -2.15
N PRO A 215 -6.92 13.95 -1.69
CA PRO A 215 -7.96 14.79 -2.27
C PRO A 215 -7.56 16.26 -2.50
N GLN A 216 -6.81 16.86 -1.58
CA GLN A 216 -6.40 18.25 -1.67
C GLN A 216 -5.11 18.47 -2.49
N PHE A 217 -4.47 17.40 -2.98
CA PHE A 217 -3.27 17.54 -3.78
C PHE A 217 -3.60 18.15 -5.16
N THR A 218 -2.95 19.29 -5.46
CA THR A 218 -3.10 19.94 -6.77
C THR A 218 -2.07 19.40 -7.75
N PHE A 219 -2.53 18.76 -8.82
CA PHE A 219 -1.68 18.19 -9.88
C PHE A 219 -2.02 18.75 -11.27
N PRO A 220 -1.05 19.32 -12.03
CA PRO A 220 0.35 19.58 -11.64
C PRO A 220 0.45 20.66 -10.54
N PRO A 221 1.58 20.76 -9.81
CA PRO A 221 1.75 21.80 -8.80
C PRO A 221 1.73 23.21 -9.43
N PRO A 222 1.43 24.27 -8.66
CA PRO A 222 1.22 25.62 -9.18
C PRO A 222 2.36 26.17 -10.04
N ASN A 223 3.61 25.95 -9.64
CA ASN A 223 4.81 26.37 -10.38
C ASN A 223 4.86 25.75 -11.79
N VAL A 224 4.52 24.47 -11.93
CA VAL A 224 4.48 23.77 -13.21
C VAL A 224 3.25 24.15 -14.02
N SER A 225 2.08 24.26 -13.37
CA SER A 225 0.83 24.69 -14.02
C SER A 225 0.98 26.07 -14.66
N ALA A 226 1.62 27.02 -13.97
CA ALA A 226 1.90 28.35 -14.51
C ALA A 226 2.83 28.32 -15.73
N LYS A 227 3.81 27.39 -15.78
CA LYS A 227 4.66 27.18 -16.97
C LYS A 227 3.82 26.65 -18.15
N ILE A 228 2.94 25.68 -17.90
CA ILE A 228 2.05 25.10 -18.92
C ILE A 228 1.09 26.16 -19.49
N GLU A 229 0.45 26.97 -18.64
CA GLU A 229 -0.47 28.04 -19.05
C GLU A 229 0.20 29.11 -19.91
N ARG A 230 1.49 29.39 -19.66
CA ARG A 230 2.31 30.29 -20.49
C ARG A 230 2.80 29.65 -21.80
N GLY A 231 2.44 28.40 -22.08
CA GLY A 231 2.90 27.65 -23.25
C GLY A 231 4.39 27.28 -23.21
N GLN A 232 5.01 27.29 -22.02
CA GLN A 232 6.40 26.89 -21.86
C GLN A 232 6.51 25.36 -21.92
N SER A 233 7.59 24.86 -22.52
CA SER A 233 7.84 23.42 -22.59
C SER A 233 8.12 22.86 -21.19
N THR A 234 7.34 21.88 -20.75
CA THR A 234 7.51 21.22 -19.45
C THR A 234 7.76 19.73 -19.58
N THR A 235 8.64 19.18 -18.73
CA THR A 235 8.97 17.75 -18.70
C THR A 235 8.60 17.11 -17.36
N ALA A 236 7.80 16.05 -17.39
CA ALA A 236 7.56 15.17 -16.23
C ALA A 236 8.39 13.89 -16.32
N LEU A 237 9.09 13.54 -15.24
CA LEU A 237 9.76 12.26 -15.07
C LEU A 237 8.93 11.38 -14.12
N VAL A 238 8.33 10.32 -14.63
CA VAL A 238 7.55 9.34 -13.85
C VAL A 238 8.39 8.10 -13.60
N ILE A 239 8.50 7.67 -12.34
CA ILE A 239 9.36 6.55 -11.94
C ILE A 239 8.51 5.43 -11.38
N GLY A 240 8.61 4.24 -11.99
CA GLY A 240 7.94 3.03 -11.51
C GLY A 240 7.56 2.09 -12.63
N GLY A 241 7.47 0.79 -12.33
CA GLY A 241 7.10 -0.26 -13.29
C GLY A 241 5.69 -0.85 -13.12
N GLY A 242 4.86 -0.25 -12.26
CA GLY A 242 3.53 -0.76 -11.90
C GLY A 242 2.37 -0.02 -12.56
N LEU A 243 1.16 -0.45 -12.24
CA LEU A 243 -0.07 0.18 -12.74
C LEU A 243 -0.16 1.67 -12.35
N THR A 244 0.24 2.01 -11.13
CA THR A 244 0.24 3.40 -10.62
C THR A 244 1.12 4.32 -11.47
N SER A 245 2.34 3.91 -11.83
CA SER A 245 3.21 4.74 -12.68
C SER A 245 2.65 4.88 -14.10
N ALA A 246 2.01 3.84 -14.65
CA ALA A 246 1.35 3.92 -15.94
C ALA A 246 0.16 4.90 -15.93
N GLN A 247 -0.65 4.86 -14.87
CA GLN A 247 -1.76 5.79 -14.66
C GLN A 247 -1.29 7.24 -14.53
N LEU A 248 -0.24 7.46 -13.74
CA LEU A 248 0.34 8.78 -13.54
C LEU A 248 1.03 9.32 -14.80
N ALA A 249 1.68 8.46 -15.60
CA ALA A 249 2.24 8.88 -16.89
C ALA A 249 1.17 9.37 -17.86
N ASP A 250 0.04 8.66 -17.99
CA ASP A 250 -1.09 9.16 -18.80
C ASP A 250 -1.74 10.41 -18.18
N LEU A 251 -1.82 10.50 -16.86
CA LEU A 251 -2.30 11.72 -16.17
C LEU A 251 -1.41 12.92 -16.50
N CYS A 252 -0.08 12.81 -16.47
CA CYS A 252 0.84 13.86 -16.87
C CYS A 252 0.54 14.34 -18.30
N VAL A 253 0.38 13.42 -19.26
CA VAL A 253 0.06 13.79 -20.64
C VAL A 253 -1.28 14.54 -20.71
N ARG A 254 -2.33 14.03 -20.03
CA ARG A 254 -3.65 14.67 -20.01
C ARG A 254 -3.66 16.05 -19.34
N ARG A 255 -2.72 16.30 -18.44
CA ARG A 255 -2.56 17.57 -17.72
C ARG A 255 -1.69 18.59 -18.44
N GLY A 256 -1.23 18.29 -19.66
CA GLY A 256 -0.58 19.28 -20.53
C GLY A 256 0.94 19.34 -20.42
N PHE A 257 1.60 18.38 -19.76
CA PHE A 257 3.05 18.27 -19.84
C PHE A 257 3.48 18.06 -21.29
N SER A 258 4.47 18.84 -21.76
CA SER A 258 4.93 18.80 -23.15
C SER A 258 5.70 17.52 -23.47
N ARG A 259 6.43 16.99 -22.48
CA ARG A 259 7.18 15.73 -22.57
C ARG A 259 6.98 14.93 -21.28
N VAL A 260 6.63 13.65 -21.41
CA VAL A 260 6.56 12.73 -20.27
C VAL A 260 7.57 11.60 -20.48
N ILE A 261 8.35 11.29 -19.45
CA ILE A 261 9.33 10.21 -19.47
C ILE A 261 8.95 9.21 -18.38
N LEU A 262 8.65 7.97 -18.74
CA LEU A 262 8.43 6.85 -17.83
C LEU A 262 9.71 6.03 -17.70
N LEU A 263 10.31 6.03 -16.50
CA LEU A 263 11.48 5.22 -16.15
C LEU A 263 11.06 3.92 -15.46
N LEU A 264 11.59 2.81 -15.98
CA LEU A 264 11.47 1.49 -15.39
C LEU A 264 12.86 0.90 -15.18
N ARG A 265 13.15 0.44 -13.96
CA ARG A 265 14.41 -0.28 -13.65
C ARG A 265 14.57 -1.62 -14.37
N GLY A 266 13.50 -2.14 -14.98
CA GLY A 266 13.52 -3.38 -15.75
C GLY A 266 12.59 -3.31 -16.95
N PHE A 267 12.11 -4.47 -17.41
CA PHE A 267 11.14 -4.55 -18.50
C PHE A 267 9.78 -3.95 -18.11
N MET A 268 9.05 -3.42 -19.11
CA MET A 268 7.64 -3.10 -18.98
C MET A 268 6.82 -4.39 -18.99
N LYS A 269 6.53 -4.93 -17.79
CA LYS A 269 5.80 -6.19 -17.61
C LYS A 269 4.31 -5.97 -17.82
N VAL A 270 3.74 -6.56 -18.88
CA VAL A 270 2.30 -6.53 -19.11
C VAL A 270 1.67 -7.79 -18.53
N LYS A 271 0.77 -7.63 -17.54
CA LYS A 271 0.07 -8.74 -16.88
C LYS A 271 -1.36 -8.35 -16.52
N PRO A 272 -2.34 -9.26 -16.59
CA PRO A 272 -3.70 -8.98 -16.13
C PRO A 272 -3.78 -8.77 -14.61
N PHE A 273 -2.91 -9.43 -13.84
CA PHE A 273 -2.82 -9.37 -12.38
C PHE A 273 -1.41 -9.02 -11.92
N ASP A 274 -1.28 -8.56 -10.69
CA ASP A 274 -0.03 -8.22 -10.01
C ASP A 274 0.75 -9.45 -9.50
N PHE A 275 0.25 -10.67 -9.77
CA PHE A 275 0.92 -11.96 -9.57
C PHE A 275 0.70 -12.90 -10.77
N SER A 276 1.48 -14.00 -10.84
CA SER A 276 1.35 -15.00 -11.90
C SER A 276 0.00 -15.70 -11.88
N LEU A 277 -0.51 -16.04 -13.07
CA LEU A 277 -1.71 -16.88 -13.21
C LEU A 277 -1.55 -18.25 -12.53
N ASP A 278 -0.32 -18.69 -12.27
CA ASP A 278 -0.06 -19.92 -11.53
C ASP A 278 -0.62 -19.89 -10.09
N TRP A 279 -0.94 -18.71 -9.54
CA TRP A 279 -1.47 -18.53 -8.19
C TRP A 279 -2.99 -18.40 -8.11
N VAL A 280 -3.68 -18.24 -9.25
CA VAL A 280 -5.14 -18.06 -9.30
C VAL A 280 -5.84 -18.88 -10.37
N GLY A 281 -5.09 -19.44 -11.32
CA GLY A 281 -5.63 -20.28 -12.38
C GLY A 281 -5.76 -21.74 -11.99
N LYS A 282 -6.00 -22.58 -12.99
CA LYS A 282 -6.23 -24.03 -12.84
C LYS A 282 -5.22 -24.78 -11.95
N TYR A 283 -3.97 -24.31 -11.91
CA TYR A 283 -2.88 -24.95 -11.15
C TYR A 283 -2.54 -24.25 -9.83
N ALA A 284 -3.37 -23.30 -9.39
CA ALA A 284 -3.18 -22.54 -8.14
C ALA A 284 -2.99 -23.44 -6.92
N ASN A 285 -3.72 -24.56 -6.86
CA ASN A 285 -3.64 -25.48 -5.74
C ASN A 285 -2.23 -26.05 -5.57
N ALA A 286 -1.52 -26.37 -6.66
CA ALA A 286 -0.15 -26.89 -6.56
C ALA A 286 0.82 -25.86 -5.97
N GLN A 287 0.72 -24.60 -6.41
CA GLN A 287 1.55 -23.51 -5.90
C GLN A 287 1.23 -23.19 -4.44
N LYS A 288 -0.06 -23.11 -4.10
CA LYS A 288 -0.51 -22.89 -2.72
C LYS A 288 -0.08 -24.02 -1.79
N MET A 289 -0.20 -25.28 -2.22
CA MET A 289 0.25 -26.42 -1.42
C MET A 289 1.76 -26.39 -1.19
N GLN A 290 2.56 -26.12 -2.22
CA GLN A 290 4.01 -25.98 -2.06
C GLN A 290 4.35 -24.85 -1.09
N PHE A 291 3.66 -23.72 -1.19
CA PHE A 291 3.85 -22.57 -0.32
C PHE A 291 3.54 -22.89 1.14
N TRP A 292 2.38 -23.50 1.41
CA TRP A 292 1.95 -23.82 2.77
C TRP A 292 2.78 -24.95 3.41
N GLN A 293 3.31 -25.89 2.62
CA GLN A 293 4.24 -26.92 3.09
C GLN A 293 5.67 -26.41 3.32
N THR A 294 6.01 -25.21 2.83
CA THR A 294 7.33 -24.61 3.08
C THR A 294 7.35 -24.06 4.50
N GLU A 295 8.23 -24.55 5.36
CA GLU A 295 8.32 -24.10 6.76
C GLU A 295 9.15 -22.81 6.91
N ASP A 296 10.22 -22.67 6.12
CA ASP A 296 11.14 -21.54 6.21
C ASP A 296 10.49 -20.22 5.69
N PRO A 297 10.38 -19.18 6.55
CA PRO A 297 9.77 -17.91 6.16
C PRO A 297 10.49 -17.18 5.02
N GLN A 298 11.82 -17.29 4.93
CA GLN A 298 12.57 -16.65 3.85
C GLN A 298 12.25 -17.31 2.50
N SER A 299 12.18 -18.63 2.46
CA SER A 299 11.77 -19.41 1.29
C SER A 299 10.34 -19.06 0.85
N ARG A 300 9.41 -18.89 1.79
CA ARG A 300 8.06 -18.38 1.49
C ARG A 300 8.12 -16.98 0.87
N MET A 301 8.95 -16.09 1.42
CA MET A 301 9.11 -14.74 0.88
C MET A 301 9.71 -14.73 -0.52
N ASP A 302 10.65 -15.63 -0.82
CA ASP A 302 11.19 -15.80 -2.16
C ASP A 302 10.11 -16.26 -3.15
N MET A 303 9.24 -17.21 -2.74
CA MET A 303 8.07 -17.61 -3.53
C MET A 303 7.11 -16.44 -3.78
N ILE A 304 6.90 -15.57 -2.79
CA ILE A 304 6.09 -14.35 -2.92
C ILE A 304 6.70 -13.39 -3.94
N HIS A 305 7.99 -13.12 -3.83
CA HIS A 305 8.72 -12.26 -4.77
C HIS A 305 8.70 -12.81 -6.19
N GLN A 306 8.86 -14.13 -6.36
CA GLN A 306 8.76 -14.79 -7.66
C GLN A 306 7.34 -14.70 -8.24
N GLY A 307 6.33 -15.01 -7.41
CA GLY A 307 4.92 -14.99 -7.81
C GLY A 307 4.45 -13.61 -8.27
N ARG A 308 4.87 -12.55 -7.58
CA ARG A 308 4.54 -11.15 -7.95
C ARG A 308 5.42 -10.65 -9.10
N SER A 309 6.74 -10.88 -8.99
CA SER A 309 7.75 -10.37 -9.91
C SER A 309 7.73 -8.84 -10.04
N GLY A 310 7.48 -8.13 -8.93
CA GLY A 310 7.45 -6.66 -8.88
C GLY A 310 6.28 -6.02 -9.65
N GLY A 311 6.39 -4.71 -9.90
CA GLY A 311 5.34 -3.94 -10.59
C GLY A 311 5.01 -4.49 -11.98
N SER A 312 3.73 -4.47 -12.32
CA SER A 312 3.23 -4.81 -13.64
C SER A 312 2.11 -3.86 -14.07
N ILE A 313 1.90 -3.76 -15.38
CA ILE A 313 0.93 -2.89 -16.02
C ILE A 313 -0.11 -3.76 -16.70
N ASN A 314 -1.39 -3.44 -16.53
CA ASN A 314 -2.45 -4.22 -17.17
C ASN A 314 -2.51 -3.95 -18.69
N PRO A 315 -3.10 -4.87 -19.49
CA PRO A 315 -3.19 -4.69 -20.94
C PRO A 315 -3.88 -3.39 -21.38
N VAL A 316 -4.83 -2.89 -20.58
CA VAL A 316 -5.55 -1.64 -20.85
C VAL A 316 -4.59 -0.45 -20.81
N TYR A 317 -3.85 -0.28 -19.72
CA TYR A 317 -2.88 0.81 -19.59
C TYR A 317 -1.66 0.62 -20.48
N ALA A 318 -1.22 -0.61 -20.74
CA ALA A 318 -0.18 -0.86 -21.74
C ALA A 318 -0.58 -0.29 -23.12
N LYS A 319 -1.83 -0.50 -23.55
CA LYS A 319 -2.34 0.08 -24.80
C LYS A 319 -2.35 1.62 -24.77
N VAL A 320 -2.73 2.22 -23.64
CA VAL A 320 -2.71 3.69 -23.45
C VAL A 320 -1.28 4.22 -23.60
N LEU A 321 -0.32 3.67 -22.86
CA LEU A 321 1.09 4.09 -22.92
C LEU A 321 1.67 3.96 -24.33
N LEU A 322 1.41 2.84 -25.01
CA LEU A 322 1.89 2.63 -26.38
C LEU A 322 1.21 3.54 -27.41
N GLN A 323 0.00 4.04 -27.14
CA GLN A 323 -0.60 5.09 -27.95
C GLN A 323 0.12 6.42 -27.70
N ARG A 324 0.27 6.84 -26.43
CA ARG A 324 1.01 8.07 -26.07
C ARG A 324 2.44 8.10 -26.62
N ALA A 325 3.10 6.95 -26.60
CA ALA A 325 4.44 6.79 -27.15
C ALA A 325 4.48 6.94 -28.68
N ARG A 326 3.49 6.39 -29.39
CA ARG A 326 3.36 6.57 -30.85
C ARG A 326 3.02 8.02 -31.23
N ASP A 327 2.27 8.70 -30.38
CA ASP A 327 1.90 10.10 -30.57
C ASP A 327 3.03 11.08 -30.17
N GLY A 328 4.19 10.56 -29.75
CA GLY A 328 5.35 11.37 -29.36
C GLY A 328 5.22 12.07 -28.00
N GLN A 329 4.18 11.77 -27.23
CA GLN A 329 3.88 12.42 -25.94
C GLN A 329 4.59 11.74 -24.75
N LEU A 330 4.99 10.48 -24.92
CA LEU A 330 5.58 9.65 -23.86
C LEU A 330 6.86 8.96 -24.34
N GLU A 331 7.94 9.12 -23.60
CA GLU A 331 9.12 8.26 -23.66
C GLU A 331 9.03 7.16 -22.61
N ILE A 332 9.23 5.91 -23.03
CA ILE A 332 9.35 4.74 -22.18
C ILE A 332 10.81 4.33 -22.19
N ARG A 333 11.44 4.33 -21.01
CA ARG A 333 12.85 3.91 -20.83
C ARG A 333 12.92 2.75 -19.84
N THR A 334 13.18 1.56 -20.37
CA THR A 334 13.35 0.34 -19.57
C THR A 334 14.81 0.14 -19.16
N HIS A 335 15.04 -0.62 -18.09
CA HIS A 335 16.38 -0.87 -17.54
C HIS A 335 17.15 0.42 -17.24
N THR A 336 16.44 1.48 -16.87
CA THR A 336 17.02 2.81 -16.68
C THR A 336 16.70 3.29 -15.27
N GLU A 337 17.73 3.76 -14.56
CA GLU A 337 17.66 4.26 -13.20
C GLU A 337 18.24 5.67 -13.12
N VAL A 338 17.90 6.39 -12.05
CA VAL A 338 18.50 7.70 -11.74
C VAL A 338 19.79 7.42 -10.97
N GLU A 339 20.92 7.78 -11.58
CA GLU A 339 22.26 7.63 -11.00
C GLU A 339 22.61 8.83 -10.11
N ASP A 340 22.26 10.03 -10.56
CA ASP A 340 22.46 11.28 -9.83
C ASP A 340 21.32 12.27 -10.12
N ALA A 341 21.04 13.15 -9.16
CA ALA A 341 19.94 14.10 -9.24
C ALA A 341 20.22 15.35 -8.40
N HIS A 342 19.98 16.51 -9.00
CA HIS A 342 20.07 17.80 -8.33
C HIS A 342 18.82 18.63 -8.62
N TRP A 343 18.18 19.13 -7.57
CA TRP A 343 17.08 20.10 -7.66
C TRP A 343 17.64 21.51 -7.54
N ASP A 344 17.32 22.35 -8.52
CA ASP A 344 17.65 23.78 -8.50
C ASP A 344 16.37 24.56 -8.11
N PRO A 345 16.27 25.10 -6.89
CA PRO A 345 15.08 25.81 -6.42
C PRO A 345 14.88 27.15 -7.13
N GLU A 346 15.94 27.83 -7.55
CA GLU A 346 15.83 29.11 -8.28
C GLU A 346 15.27 28.91 -9.69
N LYS A 347 15.66 27.80 -10.34
CA LYS A 347 15.17 27.43 -11.68
C LYS A 347 13.93 26.56 -11.65
N GLU A 348 13.50 26.12 -10.47
CA GLU A 348 12.42 25.15 -10.23
C GLU A 348 12.53 23.95 -11.19
N ARG A 349 13.70 23.30 -11.22
CA ARG A 349 13.98 22.26 -12.20
C ARG A 349 15.03 21.27 -11.73
N TRP A 350 14.83 20.00 -12.11
CA TRP A 350 15.78 18.92 -11.89
C TRP A 350 16.83 18.83 -13.00
N SER A 351 18.07 18.59 -12.59
CA SER A 351 19.14 18.05 -13.43
C SER A 351 19.42 16.61 -13.00
N LEU A 352 19.22 15.65 -13.89
CA LEU A 352 19.27 14.21 -13.60
C LEU A 352 20.28 13.51 -14.50
N MET A 353 20.96 12.50 -13.96
CA MET A 353 21.75 11.55 -14.73
C MET A 353 21.01 10.21 -14.79
N LEU A 354 20.66 9.77 -15.99
CA LEU A 354 19.89 8.54 -16.21
C LEU A 354 20.81 7.45 -16.74
N HIS A 355 21.07 6.41 -15.94
CA HIS A 355 21.92 5.29 -16.31
C HIS A 355 21.08 4.11 -16.82
N ARG A 356 21.42 3.59 -17.99
CA ARG A 356 20.84 2.35 -18.52
C ARG A 356 21.78 1.18 -18.23
N SER A 357 21.28 0.17 -17.52
CA SER A 357 22.04 -1.03 -17.15
C SER A 357 22.78 -1.66 -18.34
N SER A 358 24.00 -2.14 -18.09
CA SER A 358 24.82 -2.90 -19.05
C SER A 358 24.17 -4.22 -19.47
N ASP A 359 23.39 -4.82 -18.57
CA ASP A 359 22.75 -6.14 -18.79
C ASP A 359 21.41 -6.03 -19.54
N ALA A 360 21.04 -4.80 -19.93
CA ALA A 360 19.83 -4.56 -20.70
C ALA A 360 19.92 -5.25 -22.06
N ARG A 361 18.91 -6.07 -22.40
CA ARG A 361 18.87 -6.75 -23.68
C ARG A 361 18.77 -5.76 -24.86
N PRO A 362 19.33 -6.10 -26.03
CA PRO A 362 19.19 -5.28 -27.24
C PRO A 362 17.73 -5.05 -27.65
N ASP A 363 16.87 -6.04 -27.40
CA ASP A 363 15.42 -6.00 -27.61
C ASP A 363 14.70 -5.56 -26.32
N SER A 364 14.87 -4.30 -25.94
CA SER A 364 14.08 -3.70 -24.85
C SER A 364 12.62 -3.55 -25.28
N GLN A 365 11.80 -4.55 -24.97
CA GLN A 365 10.37 -4.56 -25.27
C GLN A 365 9.72 -3.22 -24.84
N PHE A 366 9.05 -2.55 -25.78
CA PHE A 366 8.31 -1.30 -25.60
C PHE A 366 9.12 -0.02 -25.32
N MET A 367 10.43 -0.09 -25.16
CA MET A 367 11.27 1.11 -25.09
C MET A 367 11.27 1.84 -26.42
N ASN A 368 11.08 3.16 -26.40
CA ASN A 368 11.09 4.02 -27.59
C ASN A 368 12.19 5.11 -27.56
N HIS A 369 13.10 5.04 -26.60
CA HIS A 369 14.29 5.90 -26.52
C HIS A 369 15.55 5.17 -27.02
N THR A 370 16.52 5.89 -27.58
CA THR A 370 17.71 5.32 -28.26
C THR A 370 18.94 5.12 -27.36
N GLN A 371 18.82 5.37 -26.05
CA GLN A 371 19.92 5.21 -25.10
C GLN A 371 20.49 3.79 -25.13
N LYS A 372 21.81 3.66 -25.27
CA LYS A 372 22.51 2.37 -25.33
C LYS A 372 22.68 1.76 -23.93
N ALA A 373 22.75 0.44 -23.85
CA ALA A 373 23.09 -0.25 -22.61
C ALA A 373 24.47 0.20 -22.10
N GLY A 374 24.63 0.32 -20.78
CA GLY A 374 25.87 0.76 -20.13
C GLY A 374 26.19 2.25 -20.27
N THR A 375 25.23 3.08 -20.69
CA THR A 375 25.46 4.52 -20.88
C THR A 375 24.61 5.35 -19.94
N SER A 376 25.17 6.48 -19.49
CA SER A 376 24.46 7.51 -18.74
C SER A 376 24.16 8.72 -19.64
N VAL A 377 22.98 9.31 -19.48
CA VAL A 377 22.56 10.50 -20.24
C VAL A 377 21.94 11.53 -19.32
N SER A 378 22.26 12.81 -19.54
CA SER A 378 21.65 13.91 -18.80
C SER A 378 20.18 14.11 -19.20
N CYS A 379 19.35 14.47 -18.23
CA CYS A 379 17.94 14.78 -18.39
C CYS A 379 17.56 15.98 -17.54
N LEU A 380 16.75 16.88 -18.09
CA LEU A 380 16.10 17.94 -17.33
C LEU A 380 14.63 17.59 -17.14
N ALA A 381 14.09 17.86 -15.94
CA ALA A 381 12.67 17.66 -15.65
C ALA A 381 12.14 18.80 -14.77
N ASP A 382 10.95 19.31 -15.08
CA ASP A 382 10.26 20.29 -14.25
C ASP A 382 9.59 19.61 -13.04
N TYR A 383 9.21 18.34 -13.18
CA TYR A 383 8.56 17.61 -12.11
C TYR A 383 8.91 16.12 -12.11
N VAL A 384 9.15 15.57 -10.92
CA VAL A 384 9.40 14.14 -10.71
C VAL A 384 8.20 13.52 -10.00
N VAL A 385 7.60 12.51 -10.62
CA VAL A 385 6.52 11.71 -10.03
C VAL A 385 7.08 10.35 -9.63
N VAL A 386 7.04 10.06 -8.34
CA VAL A 386 7.61 8.86 -7.74
C VAL A 386 6.50 7.87 -7.43
N ALA A 387 6.43 6.76 -8.17
CA ALA A 387 5.45 5.69 -7.96
C ALA A 387 6.16 4.36 -7.69
N THR A 388 7.04 4.39 -6.67
CA THR A 388 7.96 3.30 -6.30
C THR A 388 7.39 2.35 -5.25
N GLY A 389 6.14 2.54 -4.85
CA GLY A 389 5.44 1.67 -3.92
C GLY A 389 5.70 2.07 -2.47
N THR A 390 5.83 1.08 -1.61
CA THR A 390 5.76 1.25 -0.15
C THR A 390 6.86 0.46 0.51
N ASP A 391 7.42 1.02 1.56
CA ASP A 391 8.33 0.32 2.45
C ASP A 391 7.50 -0.46 3.48
N LEU A 392 7.64 -1.78 3.49
CA LEU A 392 6.91 -2.62 4.43
C LEU A 392 7.72 -2.69 5.73
N GLY A 393 7.03 -2.52 6.85
CA GLY A 393 7.57 -2.65 8.19
C GLY A 393 6.43 -2.56 9.18
N PHE A 394 5.93 -3.69 9.68
CA PHE A 394 4.77 -3.67 10.58
C PHE A 394 5.18 -3.13 11.95
N ARG A 395 6.31 -3.60 12.46
CA ARG A 395 6.93 -3.14 13.71
C ARG A 395 7.31 -1.65 13.70
N GLU A 396 7.54 -1.09 12.53
CA GLU A 396 7.89 0.32 12.31
C GLU A 396 6.67 1.24 12.22
N LEU A 397 5.46 0.69 12.11
CA LEU A 397 4.24 1.49 12.08
C LEU A 397 4.14 2.37 13.33
N PRO A 398 3.69 3.63 13.21
CA PRO A 398 3.69 4.57 14.34
C PRO A 398 3.00 4.03 15.60
N PHE A 399 1.85 3.37 15.43
CA PHE A 399 1.08 2.84 16.55
C PHE A 399 1.72 1.64 17.25
N MET A 400 2.73 0.99 16.66
CA MET A 400 3.34 -0.23 17.23
C MET A 400 4.41 0.05 18.29
N LYS A 401 4.67 1.32 18.62
CA LYS A 401 5.80 1.75 19.45
C LYS A 401 5.80 1.10 20.83
N THR A 402 4.67 1.07 21.52
CA THR A 402 4.58 0.44 22.84
C THR A 402 4.57 -1.08 22.72
N LEU A 403 3.69 -1.65 21.90
CA LEU A 403 3.54 -3.09 21.75
C LEU A 403 4.85 -3.80 21.33
N ARG A 404 5.65 -3.22 20.42
CA ARG A 404 6.94 -3.81 19.98
C ARG A 404 8.00 -3.91 21.08
N SER A 405 7.85 -3.16 22.18
CA SER A 405 8.73 -3.25 23.35
C SER A 405 8.37 -4.43 24.26
N LYS A 406 7.12 -4.90 24.20
CA LYS A 406 6.59 -5.99 25.04
C LYS A 406 6.91 -7.38 24.48
N ALA A 407 6.91 -7.56 23.16
CA ALA A 407 7.37 -8.80 22.54
C ALA A 407 8.02 -8.56 21.18
N HIS A 408 8.98 -9.44 20.85
CA HIS A 408 9.57 -9.48 19.53
C HIS A 408 8.84 -10.50 18.66
N VAL A 409 8.14 -10.01 17.63
CA VAL A 409 7.64 -10.84 16.53
C VAL A 409 8.66 -10.74 15.39
N PRO A 410 9.21 -11.88 14.93
CA PRO A 410 10.14 -11.91 13.79
C PRO A 410 9.49 -11.39 12.50
N GLU A 411 10.28 -10.76 11.63
CA GLU A 411 9.84 -10.26 10.34
C GLU A 411 10.79 -10.69 9.22
N VAL A 412 10.26 -10.82 8.00
CA VAL A 412 11.04 -11.03 6.78
C VAL A 412 10.74 -9.88 5.83
N HIS A 413 11.75 -9.06 5.51
CA HIS A 413 11.60 -7.85 4.68
C HIS A 413 10.45 -6.95 5.16
N GLY A 414 10.33 -6.76 6.47
CA GLY A 414 9.29 -5.93 7.13
C GLY A 414 7.89 -6.54 7.19
N ILE A 415 7.72 -7.80 6.76
CA ILE A 415 6.47 -8.55 6.87
C ILE A 415 6.55 -9.47 8.10
N PRO A 416 5.60 -9.39 9.05
CA PRO A 416 5.67 -10.19 10.26
C PRO A 416 5.38 -11.66 10.00
N ILE A 417 6.09 -12.52 10.73
CA ILE A 417 5.83 -13.95 10.79
C ILE A 417 4.68 -14.17 11.77
N VAL A 418 3.46 -13.96 11.27
CA VAL A 418 2.22 -14.24 12.01
C VAL A 418 1.92 -15.74 12.04
N LYS A 419 1.06 -16.16 12.98
CA LYS A 419 0.57 -17.54 13.08
C LYS A 419 -0.36 -17.91 11.91
N GLU A 420 -0.75 -19.17 11.77
CA GLU A 420 -1.59 -19.65 10.67
C GLU A 420 -2.99 -18.98 10.61
N ASP A 421 -3.54 -18.61 11.77
CA ASP A 421 -4.74 -17.78 11.96
C ASP A 421 -4.52 -16.28 11.69
N LEU A 422 -3.30 -15.90 11.32
CA LEU A 422 -2.83 -14.53 11.13
C LEU A 422 -2.66 -13.72 12.43
N GLN A 423 -2.63 -14.38 13.58
CA GLN A 423 -2.37 -13.73 14.87
C GLN A 423 -0.91 -13.24 14.96
N TYR A 424 -0.74 -11.98 15.38
CA TYR A 424 0.52 -11.30 15.61
C TYR A 424 1.02 -11.53 17.04
N GLY A 425 2.03 -12.40 17.17
CA GLY A 425 2.66 -12.67 18.46
C GLY A 425 1.71 -13.34 19.47
N PRO A 426 1.84 -13.01 20.77
CA PRO A 426 1.01 -13.63 21.82
C PRO A 426 -0.39 -13.01 21.94
N TRP A 427 -0.62 -11.82 21.37
CA TRP A 427 -1.82 -11.02 21.62
C TRP A 427 -2.98 -11.39 20.68
N PRO A 428 -4.24 -11.07 21.04
CA PRO A 428 -5.39 -11.11 20.12
C PRO A 428 -5.36 -9.99 19.05
N LEU A 429 -4.18 -9.72 18.50
CA LEU A 429 -3.92 -8.81 17.38
C LEU A 429 -3.74 -9.66 16.12
N PHE A 430 -4.41 -9.31 15.03
CA PHE A 430 -4.33 -10.03 13.75
C PHE A 430 -3.87 -9.10 12.64
N CYS A 431 -3.10 -9.60 11.69
CA CYS A 431 -2.67 -8.84 10.52
C CYS A 431 -3.40 -9.32 9.26
N LEU A 432 -3.93 -8.39 8.47
CA LEU A 432 -4.50 -8.65 7.15
C LEU A 432 -3.72 -7.90 6.06
N GLY A 433 -4.00 -8.23 4.80
CA GLY A 433 -3.36 -7.60 3.66
C GLY A 433 -1.88 -7.98 3.54
N ALA A 434 -1.05 -7.03 3.12
CA ALA A 434 0.39 -7.24 2.90
C ALA A 434 1.12 -7.85 4.11
N TYR A 435 0.73 -7.49 5.34
CA TYR A 435 1.36 -7.97 6.56
C TYR A 435 0.99 -9.42 6.92
N SER A 436 0.06 -10.05 6.20
CA SER A 436 -0.28 -11.47 6.32
C SER A 436 0.43 -12.35 5.28
N ALA A 437 1.25 -11.76 4.41
CA ALA A 437 1.72 -12.44 3.19
C ALA A 437 2.55 -13.69 3.45
N ILE A 438 3.29 -13.79 4.56
CA ILE A 438 4.06 -15.00 4.91
C ILE A 438 3.14 -16.22 5.15
N GLN A 439 1.84 -16.01 5.44
CA GLN A 439 0.87 -17.09 5.63
C GLN A 439 -0.12 -17.24 4.46
N ILE A 440 -0.50 -16.13 3.82
CA ILE A 440 -1.45 -16.12 2.70
C ILE A 440 -0.78 -16.35 1.34
N GLY A 441 0.46 -15.88 1.18
CA GLY A 441 1.20 -15.92 -0.09
C GLY A 441 1.01 -14.67 -0.96
N PRO A 442 1.34 -14.74 -2.26
CA PRO A 442 1.39 -13.57 -3.15
C PRO A 442 0.07 -12.80 -3.32
N THR A 443 -1.06 -13.46 -3.04
CA THR A 443 -2.41 -12.91 -3.13
C THR A 443 -2.76 -12.01 -1.95
N ALA A 444 -1.98 -12.02 -0.86
CA ALA A 444 -2.24 -11.20 0.33
C ALA A 444 -2.37 -9.69 0.04
N PHE A 445 -1.81 -9.23 -1.08
CA PHE A 445 -1.82 -7.84 -1.52
C PHE A 445 -3.08 -7.47 -2.34
N ASN A 446 -4.05 -8.37 -2.48
CA ASN A 446 -5.27 -8.13 -3.24
C ASN A 446 -6.54 -8.59 -2.50
N LEU A 447 -7.71 -8.31 -3.09
CA LEU A 447 -9.01 -8.66 -2.53
C LEU A 447 -9.18 -10.17 -2.27
N GLY A 448 -8.59 -11.02 -3.12
CA GLY A 448 -8.64 -12.48 -2.95
C GLY A 448 -7.91 -12.95 -1.69
N GLY A 449 -6.71 -12.41 -1.43
CA GLY A 449 -5.98 -12.70 -0.19
C GLY A 449 -6.61 -12.07 1.05
N ILE A 450 -7.21 -10.88 0.92
CA ILE A 450 -7.97 -10.26 2.01
C ILE A 450 -9.16 -11.13 2.40
N ARG A 451 -9.91 -11.67 1.43
CA ARG A 451 -11.03 -12.59 1.70
C ARG A 451 -10.57 -13.84 2.44
N GLU A 452 -9.50 -14.47 1.96
CA GLU A 452 -8.91 -15.66 2.60
C GLU A 452 -8.44 -15.35 4.03
N GLY A 453 -7.79 -14.21 4.24
CA GLY A 453 -7.35 -13.80 5.57
C GLY A 453 -8.50 -13.50 6.53
N ALA A 454 -9.54 -12.82 6.06
CA ALA A 454 -10.72 -12.49 6.87
C ALA A 454 -11.42 -13.76 7.40
N GLU A 455 -11.52 -14.81 6.59
CA GLU A 455 -12.09 -16.10 7.02
C GLU A 455 -11.28 -16.76 8.14
N ARG A 456 -9.94 -16.74 8.05
CA ARG A 456 -9.05 -17.29 9.10
C ARG A 456 -9.17 -16.51 10.40
N VAL A 457 -9.16 -15.18 10.32
CA VAL A 457 -9.27 -14.31 11.49
C VAL A 457 -10.63 -14.47 12.17
N ALA A 458 -11.73 -14.46 11.40
CA ALA A 458 -13.08 -14.63 11.96
C ALA A 458 -13.23 -15.98 12.68
N THR A 459 -12.75 -17.07 12.07
CA THR A 459 -12.76 -18.41 12.69
C THR A 459 -11.98 -18.41 14.00
N ARG A 460 -10.81 -17.78 14.02
CA ARG A 460 -9.98 -17.75 15.21
C ARG A 460 -10.59 -16.93 16.35
N ILE A 461 -11.20 -15.79 16.04
CA ILE A 461 -11.89 -14.96 17.03
C ILE A 461 -13.06 -15.75 17.63
N GLN A 462 -13.84 -16.46 16.80
CA GLN A 462 -14.91 -17.33 17.27
C GLN A 462 -14.40 -18.41 18.24
N ASP A 463 -13.32 -19.12 17.89
CA ASP A 463 -12.71 -20.13 18.75
C ASP A 463 -12.23 -19.57 20.09
N MET A 464 -11.74 -18.31 20.11
CA MET A 464 -11.31 -17.66 21.35
C MET A 464 -12.51 -17.31 22.23
N GLU A 465 -13.62 -16.89 21.65
CA GLU A 465 -14.86 -16.61 22.40
C GLU A 465 -15.50 -17.87 22.98
N GLU A 466 -15.60 -18.95 22.20
CA GLU A 466 -16.18 -20.20 22.69
C GLU A 466 -15.41 -20.80 23.88
N ARG A 467 -14.08 -20.66 23.90
CA ARG A 467 -13.23 -21.08 25.03
C ARG A 467 -13.40 -20.22 26.27
N ASN A 468 -13.68 -18.93 26.10
CA ASN A 468 -13.91 -18.02 27.22
C ASN A 468 -15.26 -18.28 27.91
N VAL A 469 -16.27 -18.76 27.16
CA VAL A 469 -17.63 -19.01 27.68
C VAL A 469 -17.76 -20.38 28.38
N HIS A 470 -16.92 -21.36 28.05
CA HIS A 470 -17.01 -22.73 28.62
C HIS A 470 -15.68 -23.28 29.17
N PRO A 471 -15.22 -22.84 30.35
CA PRO A 471 -14.02 -23.40 30.99
C PRO A 471 -14.17 -24.88 31.41
N GLU A 472 -15.39 -25.35 31.70
CA GLU A 472 -15.63 -26.60 32.44
C GLU A 472 -16.14 -27.81 31.62
N HIS A 473 -16.29 -27.68 30.30
CA HIS A 473 -16.85 -28.76 29.45
C HIS A 473 -16.00 -29.12 28.22
N LEU A 474 -14.68 -29.20 28.41
CA LEU A 474 -13.84 -29.90 27.44
C LEU A 474 -14.01 -31.41 27.63
N ASP A 475 -14.98 -31.98 26.92
CA ASP A 475 -15.05 -33.43 26.69
C ASP A 475 -13.76 -33.88 25.97
N PRO A 476 -12.90 -34.69 26.62
CA PRO A 476 -11.60 -35.07 26.05
C PRO A 476 -11.72 -35.89 24.76
N PHE A 477 -12.92 -36.30 24.37
CA PHE A 477 -13.19 -37.03 23.14
C PHE A 477 -13.91 -36.22 22.04
N LYS A 478 -14.34 -34.98 22.29
CA LYS A 478 -14.89 -34.09 21.24
C LYS A 478 -13.83 -33.27 20.51
N HIS A 479 -12.62 -33.12 21.06
CA HIS A 479 -11.47 -32.61 20.32
C HIS A 479 -10.76 -33.73 19.53
N ARG A 480 -11.48 -34.24 18.52
CA ARG A 480 -10.86 -34.80 17.30
C ARG A 480 -11.46 -34.13 16.05
N SER A 481 -11.73 -32.83 16.11
CA SER A 481 -11.54 -32.00 14.91
C SER A 481 -10.03 -31.81 14.75
N SER A 482 -9.51 -32.30 13.64
CA SER A 482 -8.09 -32.42 13.34
C SER A 482 -7.29 -31.14 13.65
N ILE A 483 -6.22 -31.32 14.41
CA ILE A 483 -5.15 -30.36 14.75
C ILE A 483 -4.35 -29.85 13.54
N ASN A 484 -4.85 -30.00 12.30
CA ASN A 484 -4.16 -29.64 11.05
C ASN A 484 -5.10 -29.08 9.98
N SER A 485 -6.26 -28.52 10.33
CA SER A 485 -7.24 -28.14 9.32
C SER A 485 -7.82 -26.74 9.50
N TYR A 486 -7.03 -25.73 9.14
CA TYR A 486 -7.60 -24.75 8.22
C TYR A 486 -7.92 -25.52 6.95
N VAL A 487 -9.12 -26.08 6.86
CA VAL A 487 -9.57 -26.78 5.65
C VAL A 487 -9.55 -25.73 4.54
N HIS A 488 -8.57 -25.80 3.64
CA HIS A 488 -8.28 -24.84 2.58
C HIS A 488 -9.33 -24.84 1.44
N PHE A 489 -10.62 -24.77 1.79
CA PHE A 489 -11.87 -24.99 1.03
C PHE A 489 -12.63 -26.21 1.57
N SER A 490 -13.77 -25.99 2.24
CA SER A 490 -14.75 -27.05 2.52
C SER A 490 -15.57 -27.36 1.27
N TYR A 491 -15.11 -28.30 0.45
CA TYR A 491 -15.79 -28.73 -0.79
C TYR A 491 -17.17 -29.37 -0.52
N ASP A 492 -17.37 -29.87 0.69
CA ASP A 492 -18.58 -30.50 1.21
C ASP A 492 -19.75 -29.51 1.44
N ARG A 493 -19.53 -28.21 1.24
CA ARG A 493 -20.59 -27.18 1.22
C ARG A 493 -20.86 -26.58 -0.16
N LEU A 494 -20.18 -27.03 -1.20
CA LEU A 494 -20.55 -26.73 -2.57
C LEU A 494 -21.55 -27.79 -3.00
N ASP A 495 -22.85 -27.44 -3.10
CA ASP A 495 -23.81 -28.22 -3.87
C ASP A 495 -23.33 -28.24 -5.32
N ILE A 496 -22.53 -29.25 -5.65
CA ILE A 496 -22.24 -29.59 -7.03
C ILE A 496 -23.50 -30.30 -7.52
N ASP A 497 -24.40 -29.54 -8.13
CA ASP A 497 -25.42 -30.10 -9.01
C ASP A 497 -24.71 -30.80 -10.18
N ALA A 498 -24.37 -32.06 -9.94
CA ALA A 498 -23.96 -33.03 -10.94
C ALA A 498 -24.98 -34.17 -10.92
N ALA A 499 -26.13 -33.93 -11.54
CA ALA A 499 -27.02 -34.99 -11.98
C ALA A 499 -27.55 -34.66 -13.38
N ALA A 500 -26.96 -35.38 -14.35
CA ALA A 500 -27.46 -35.82 -15.66
C ALA A 500 -28.03 -34.80 -16.66
#